data_AF-A0A0F8YSY6-F1
#
_entry.id   AF-A0A0F8YSY6-F1
#
_cell.length_a   1.000
_cell.length_b   1.000
_cell.length_c   1.000
_cell.angle_alpha   90.00
_cell.angle_beta   90.00
_cell.angle_gamma   90.00
#
_symmetry.space_group_name_H-M   'P 1'
#
loop_
_entity.id
_entity.type
_entity.pdbx_description
1 polymer ?
#
loop_
_entity_poly.entity_id
_entity_poly.type
_entity_poly.pdbx_seq_one_letter_code
_entity_poly.pdbx_strand_id
1 'polypeptide(L)'
;MKPYYQDEWVTQYCDDALTILAGLESDSIDLLCTDPPYGISFMGKAWDKALPDFEIWKEGVALQTRYHIIALGLSEVSEKLWLCWSVLRVKAV
;
A
#
# COMPACT_ATOMS: atom_id res chain seq x y z
N MET A 1 4.86 12.21 10.55
CA MET A 1 4.16 12.09 9.26
C MET A 1 3.71 13.46 8.78
N LYS A 2 4.11 13.87 7.58
CA LYS A 2 3.57 15.05 6.89
C LYS A 2 2.97 14.59 5.56
N PRO A 3 1.68 14.82 5.29
CA PRO A 3 1.09 14.50 3.99
C PRO A 3 1.77 15.27 2.86
N TYR A 4 1.96 14.60 1.72
CA TYR A 4 2.41 15.23 0.47
C TYR A 4 1.26 15.99 -0.17
N TYR A 5 0.06 15.40 -0.16
CA TYR A 5 -1.19 16.00 -0.63
C TYR A 5 -2.32 15.64 0.33
N GLN A 6 -3.24 16.58 0.54
CA GLN A 6 -4.42 16.36 1.38
C GLN A 6 -5.58 17.23 0.91
N ASP A 7 -6.74 16.62 0.76
CA ASP A 7 -8.03 17.29 0.58
C ASP A 7 -9.10 16.64 1.49
N GLU A 8 -10.38 16.90 1.21
CA GLU A 8 -11.53 16.36 1.96
C GLU A 8 -11.60 14.82 1.93
N TRP A 9 -11.14 14.19 0.85
CA TRP A 9 -11.33 12.76 0.56
C TRP A 9 -10.03 11.96 0.59
N VAL A 10 -8.92 12.60 0.28
CA VAL A 10 -7.64 11.94 0.01
C VAL A 10 -6.57 12.50 0.94
N THR A 11 -5.78 11.60 1.52
CA THR A 11 -4.50 11.93 2.16
C THR A 11 -3.43 11.05 1.52
N GLN A 12 -2.46 11.68 0.85
CA GLN A 12 -1.36 11.00 0.19
C GLN A 12 -0.06 11.22 0.95
N TYR A 13 0.65 10.13 1.20
CA TYR A 13 2.00 10.14 1.75
C TYR A 13 3.00 9.72 0.65
N CYS A 14 4.15 10.39 0.58
CA CYS A 14 5.25 10.01 -0.31
C CYS A 14 6.46 9.68 0.57
N ASP A 15 6.43 8.49 1.16
CA ASP A 15 7.41 8.02 2.13
C ASP A 15 7.43 6.48 2.15
N ASP A 16 8.30 5.91 2.98
CA ASP A 16 8.33 4.47 3.27
C ASP A 16 7.01 3.98 3.87
N ALA A 17 6.43 2.92 3.28
CA ALA A 17 5.11 2.43 3.66
C ALA A 17 5.06 1.91 5.11
N LEU A 18 6.11 1.21 5.57
CA LEU A 18 6.15 0.67 6.93
C LEU A 18 6.15 1.81 7.96
N THR A 19 6.91 2.87 7.68
CA THR A 19 6.97 4.07 8.51
C THR A 19 5.63 4.79 8.59
N ILE A 20 4.90 4.88 7.48
CA ILE A 20 3.56 5.48 7.46
C ILE A 20 2.56 4.60 8.21
N LEU A 21 2.51 3.31 7.92
CA LEU A 21 1.58 2.37 8.56
C LEU A 21 1.76 2.36 10.09
N ALA A 22 3.00 2.29 10.57
CA ALA A 22 3.30 2.32 12.01
C ALA A 22 2.91 3.62 12.72
N GLY A 23 2.67 4.70 11.97
CA GLY A 23 2.21 5.98 12.50
C GLY A 23 0.69 6.12 12.55
N LEU A 24 -0.07 5.23 11.91
CA LEU A 24 -1.53 5.28 11.88
C LEU A 24 -2.12 4.66 13.15
N GLU A 25 -3.31 5.12 13.52
CA GLU A 25 -4.04 4.56 14.66
C GLU A 25 -4.53 3.14 14.32
N SER A 26 -4.49 2.22 15.30
CA SER A 26 -5.12 0.90 15.15
C SER A 26 -6.60 1.02 14.84
N ASP A 27 -7.15 0.07 14.08
CA ASP A 27 -8.57 0.07 13.67
C ASP A 27 -9.02 1.38 12.98
N SER A 28 -8.14 2.04 12.22
CA SER A 28 -8.45 3.33 11.56
C SER A 28 -8.68 3.23 10.05
N ILE A 29 -8.47 2.03 9.47
CA ILE A 29 -8.62 1.72 8.05
C ILE A 29 -9.69 0.63 7.87
N ASP A 30 -10.57 0.79 6.88
CA ASP A 30 -11.60 -0.22 6.56
C ASP A 30 -11.15 -1.23 5.50
N LEU A 31 -10.26 -0.81 4.58
CA LEU A 31 -9.76 -1.61 3.47
C LEU A 31 -8.28 -1.29 3.21
N LEU A 32 -7.45 -2.34 3.14
CA LEU A 32 -6.08 -2.24 2.65
C LEU A 32 -6.05 -2.81 1.23
N CYS A 33 -5.91 -1.91 0.26
CA CYS A 33 -5.71 -2.26 -1.14
C CYS A 33 -4.27 -1.93 -1.52
N THR A 34 -3.54 -2.89 -2.07
CA THR A 34 -2.13 -2.69 -2.43
C THR A 34 -1.75 -3.50 -3.66
N ASP A 35 -0.78 -2.96 -4.39
CA ASP A 35 -0.10 -3.63 -5.49
C ASP A 35 1.41 -3.51 -5.24
N PRO A 36 1.99 -4.47 -4.50
CA PRO A 36 3.37 -4.38 -4.04
C PRO A 36 4.37 -4.57 -5.20
N PRO A 37 5.62 -4.11 -5.05
CA PRO A 37 6.71 -4.58 -5.90
C PRO A 37 6.80 -6.12 -5.91
N TYR A 38 6.77 -6.72 -7.11
CA TYR A 38 6.77 -8.18 -7.26
C TYR A 38 8.17 -8.82 -7.23
N GLY A 39 9.24 -8.05 -7.02
CA GLY A 39 10.61 -8.57 -7.02
C GLY A 39 11.14 -9.08 -8.37
N ILE A 40 10.45 -8.81 -9.47
CA ILE A 40 10.80 -9.31 -10.81
C ILE A 40 11.82 -8.43 -11.57
N SER A 41 12.32 -7.36 -10.94
CA SER A 41 13.33 -6.45 -11.51
C SER A 41 12.96 -5.81 -12.86
N PHE A 42 11.67 -5.74 -13.20
CA PHE A 42 11.18 -5.25 -14.49
C PHE A 42 11.54 -3.78 -14.76
N MET A 43 11.61 -2.96 -13.71
CA MET A 43 11.93 -1.53 -13.78
C MET A 43 13.41 -1.24 -13.61
N GLY A 44 14.22 -2.25 -13.23
CA GLY A 44 15.67 -2.13 -13.04
C GLY A 44 16.06 -1.16 -11.91
N LYS A 45 15.13 -0.88 -10.98
CA LYS A 45 15.37 -0.02 -9.82
C LYS A 45 15.83 -0.86 -8.64
N ALA A 46 16.06 -0.24 -7.49
CA ALA A 46 16.40 -1.00 -6.28
C ALA A 46 15.14 -1.62 -5.65
N TRP A 47 14.02 -0.90 -5.71
CA TRP A 47 12.76 -1.26 -5.04
C TRP A 47 11.95 -2.37 -5.73
N ASP A 48 12.24 -2.71 -6.98
CA ASP A 48 11.55 -3.77 -7.74
C ASP A 48 12.33 -5.09 -7.79
N LYS A 49 13.49 -5.15 -7.12
CA LYS A 49 14.37 -6.33 -7.09
C LYS A 49 14.01 -7.36 -6.04
N ALA A 50 13.21 -6.97 -5.06
CA ALA A 50 12.78 -7.83 -3.96
C ALA A 50 11.31 -7.60 -3.64
N LEU A 51 10.70 -8.60 -3.00
CA LEU A 51 9.38 -8.44 -2.39
C LEU A 51 9.50 -7.52 -1.16
N PRO A 52 8.41 -6.82 -0.79
CA PRO A 52 8.35 -6.07 0.46
C PRO A 52 8.58 -6.95 1.68
N ASP A 53 9.10 -6.35 2.75
CA ASP A 53 9.26 -7.01 4.04
C ASP A 53 7.91 -7.56 4.56
N PHE A 54 7.95 -8.72 5.21
CA PHE A 54 6.78 -9.34 5.80
C PHE A 54 6.07 -8.41 6.81
N GLU A 55 6.83 -7.58 7.52
CA GLU A 55 6.28 -6.69 8.55
C GLU A 55 5.28 -5.66 7.99
N ILE A 56 5.39 -5.28 6.71
CA ILE A 56 4.42 -4.37 6.06
C ILE A 56 3.01 -4.98 6.05
N TRP A 57 2.91 -6.29 5.81
CA TRP A 57 1.62 -6.98 5.80
C TRP A 57 1.03 -7.10 7.20
N LYS A 58 1.87 -7.38 8.19
CA LYS A 58 1.47 -7.51 9.58
C LYS A 58 0.96 -6.19 10.14
N GLU A 59 1.67 -5.09 9.87
CA GLU A 59 1.22 -3.75 10.26
C GLU A 59 -0.07 -3.37 9.52
N GLY A 60 -0.14 -3.66 8.23
CA GLY A 60 -1.33 -3.42 7.42
C GLY A 60 -2.58 -4.10 7.97
N VAL A 61 -2.48 -5.36 8.40
CA VAL A 61 -3.58 -6.10 9.04
C VAL A 61 -3.98 -5.48 10.38
N ALA A 62 -3.01 -5.05 11.20
CA ALA A 62 -3.25 -4.52 12.54
C ALA A 62 -4.03 -3.18 12.55
N LEU A 63 -4.02 -2.46 11.43
CA LEU A 63 -4.74 -1.19 11.28
C LEU A 63 -6.20 -1.35 10.84
N GLN A 64 -6.64 -2.57 10.50
CA GLN A 64 -7.95 -2.78 9.87
C GLN A 64 -9.06 -3.05 10.89
N THR A 65 -10.15 -2.28 10.80
CA THR A 65 -11.40 -2.56 11.55
C THR A 65 -12.06 -3.87 11.11
N ARG A 66 -11.84 -4.27 9.84
CA ARG A 66 -12.35 -5.48 9.21
C ARG A 66 -11.27 -6.07 8.31
N TYR A 67 -11.01 -7.37 8.46
CA TYR A 67 -9.97 -8.09 7.71
C TYR A 67 -10.32 -8.23 6.22
N HIS A 68 -10.09 -7.19 5.42
CA HIS A 68 -10.15 -7.24 3.97
C HIS A 68 -8.84 -6.71 3.39
N ILE A 69 -7.97 -7.60 2.92
CA ILE A 69 -6.79 -7.25 2.13
C ILE A 69 -7.09 -7.59 0.68
N ILE A 70 -6.93 -6.62 -0.20
CA ILE A 70 -6.89 -6.84 -1.64
C ILE A 70 -5.46 -6.60 -2.08
N ALA A 71 -4.71 -7.69 -2.26
CA ALA A 71 -3.44 -7.67 -2.96
C ALA A 71 -3.72 -8.01 -4.43
N LEU A 72 -3.48 -7.05 -5.31
CA LEU A 72 -3.49 -7.34 -6.75
C LEU A 72 -2.24 -8.17 -7.05
N GLY A 73 -2.39 -9.19 -7.88
CA GLY A 73 -1.32 -10.09 -8.28
C GLY A 73 -1.38 -10.31 -9.78
N LEU A 74 -0.25 -10.17 -10.47
CA LEU A 74 -0.18 -10.40 -11.91
C LEU A 74 -0.16 -11.91 -12.20
N SER A 75 -1.25 -12.43 -12.79
CA SER A 75 -1.24 -13.74 -13.44
C SER A 75 -0.58 -13.59 -14.82
N GLU A 76 0.69 -13.95 -14.90
CA GLU A 76 1.51 -13.96 -16.11
C GLU A 76 1.74 -12.60 -16.80
N VAL A 77 3.00 -12.41 -17.18
CA VAL A 77 3.54 -11.20 -17.80
C VAL A 77 2.85 -10.94 -19.15
N SER A 78 1.92 -9.98 -19.20
CA SER A 78 1.59 -9.28 -20.45
C SER A 78 1.27 -7.80 -20.18
N GLU A 79 2.29 -6.99 -20.51
CA GLU A 79 2.26 -5.60 -20.95
C GLU A 79 1.35 -4.57 -20.26
N LYS A 80 2.03 -3.61 -19.58
CA LYS A 80 1.59 -2.25 -19.22
C LYS A 80 0.50 -2.17 -18.14
N LEU A 81 0.91 -2.26 -16.89
CA LEU A 81 0.11 -1.78 -15.76
C LEU A 81 0.89 -0.72 -14.98
N TRP A 82 0.39 0.51 -15.12
CA TRP A 82 0.71 1.65 -14.27
C TRP A 82 0.20 1.36 -12.86
N LEU A 83 1.07 1.39 -11.87
CA LEU A 83 0.65 1.22 -10.48
C LEU A 83 1.02 2.45 -9.66
N CYS A 84 -0.01 3.27 -9.52
CA CYS A 84 -0.09 4.34 -8.54
C CYS A 84 -0.31 3.69 -7.17
N TRP A 85 0.67 3.81 -6.28
CA TRP A 85 0.48 3.55 -4.86
C TRP A 85 -0.70 4.37 -4.33
N SER A 86 -1.80 3.70 -4.03
CA SER A 86 -3.00 4.33 -3.48
C SER A 86 -3.46 3.53 -2.28
N VAL A 87 -2.99 3.90 -1.09
CA VAL A 87 -3.69 3.53 0.15
C VAL A 87 -5.00 4.31 0.14
N LEU A 88 -6.06 3.68 -0.36
CA LEU A 88 -7.41 4.23 -0.41
C LEU A 88 -8.05 4.09 0.97
N ARG A 89 -8.08 5.18 1.73
CA ARG A 89 -8.96 5.29 2.90
C ARG A 89 -10.39 5.52 2.42
N VAL A 90 -11.13 4.44 2.16
CA VAL A 90 -12.57 4.55 1.91
C VAL A 90 -13.24 4.69 3.26
N LYS A 91 -13.55 5.93 3.67
CA LYS A 91 -14.38 6.19 4.83
C LYS A 91 -15.80 5.78 4.47
N ALA A 92 -16.23 4.60 4.89
CA ALA A 92 -17.64 4.23 4.79
C ALA A 92 -18.44 5.20 5.68
N VAL A 93 -19.42 5.86 5.06
CA VAL A 93 -20.40 6.73 5.73
C VAL A 93 -21.22 5.94 6.74
#